data_AF-A0A8T0HYW9-F1
#
_entry.id   AF-A0A8T0HYW9-F1
#
_cell.length_a   1.000
_cell.length_b   1.000
_cell.length_c   1.000
_cell.angle_alpha   90.00
_cell.angle_beta   90.00
_cell.angle_gamma   90.00
#
_symmetry.space_group_name_H-M   'P 1'
#
loop_
_entity.id
_entity.type
_entity.pdbx_description
1 polymer ?
#
loop_
_entity_poly.entity_id
_entity_poly.type
_entity_poly.pdbx_seq_one_letter_code
_entity_poly.pdbx_strand_id
1 'polypeptide(L)'
;MASCPSPLVFLLVVCSLTGLALAGTGDCNVSSKKSCNEKDMCCWNGSKCATLTASKAINPLACGACGKVCNSVRPTCCNGLCTSTLSDCSNCGQCGIKCTGGMSCVNGACQCPTKQCWNGTKCQKFIGSLATDRNNCGVCGMQCPKTGASCCCNGNCTDYKTDATNCGVCGNRCAAGYSCCNGRCKDTSRDPINCGACGNQLPAGSTNCCNGSPSNTKSDNNNCGACGNQCSPGSTCCNGSCKNTASDTSNCGACGNQVPSGQKCCGGMPTDTSNDTGNCGVCGKQCDAGWTCSNGTCVDFRTCKQCSLGSTCCGGSCTDLGSDATNCGVCGNQCSPGSTCCGGTCTDFSSDASNCGVCGNQCSQGSTCCGGSCNDLSSDTSNCGACGIVAPSKSTCCNGTPSDTASDVSNCGRCGNQCIGRTGSDCVGDIQCMSCAGEAGCSLYIPAHYRFYDWSTFYELPADSLGYIQFTAIAYIDVHLVLSPEKAFTTPLYEIIVGGGAPWDMNRESQIVHIYGDQPDKADYYLGTKLDNPGNQNELWVSIDRSSRTVQVGKGVKGTATSTTIMSFHDPDFLDNLRFIGFSSWTQPVTYTSMAVYPLPESF
;
A
#
# COMPACT_ATOMS: atom_id res chain seq x y z
N MET A 1 -29.40 -58.99 80.24
CA MET A 1 -30.36 -59.03 79.11
C MET A 1 -30.34 -60.45 78.56
N ALA A 2 -31.44 -61.19 78.71
CA ALA A 2 -31.49 -62.59 78.31
C ALA A 2 -31.60 -62.69 76.79
N SER A 3 -30.71 -63.44 76.16
CA SER A 3 -30.78 -63.81 74.74
C SER A 3 -32.06 -64.61 74.47
N CYS A 4 -32.73 -64.32 73.36
CA CYS A 4 -34.00 -64.97 73.03
C CYS A 4 -33.78 -66.46 72.69
N PRO A 5 -34.58 -67.38 73.28
CA PRO A 5 -34.35 -68.82 73.14
C PRO A 5 -34.58 -69.27 71.68
N SER A 6 -33.68 -70.13 71.19
CA SER A 6 -33.81 -70.80 69.89
C SER A 6 -35.10 -71.63 69.83
N PRO A 7 -35.79 -71.72 68.68
CA PRO A 7 -37.04 -72.46 68.59
C PRO A 7 -36.81 -73.96 68.80
N LEU A 8 -37.24 -74.48 69.95
CA LEU A 8 -37.57 -75.90 70.09
C LEU A 8 -38.88 -76.13 69.34
N VAL A 9 -38.85 -77.08 68.41
CA VAL A 9 -39.99 -77.59 67.66
C VAL A 9 -41.04 -78.10 68.64
N PHE A 10 -42.17 -77.39 68.79
CA PHE A 10 -43.31 -77.92 69.52
C PHE A 10 -44.12 -78.82 68.58
N LEU A 11 -43.98 -80.13 68.82
CA LEU A 11 -44.84 -81.17 68.29
C LEU A 11 -46.28 -80.94 68.80
N LEU A 12 -47.25 -80.88 67.90
CA LEU A 12 -48.67 -80.96 68.24
C LEU A 12 -48.95 -82.33 68.86
N VAL A 13 -49.06 -82.40 70.18
CA VAL A 13 -49.61 -83.57 70.88
C VAL A 13 -51.10 -83.30 71.11
N VAL A 14 -51.92 -83.97 70.31
CA VAL A 14 -53.33 -84.20 70.61
C VAL A 14 -53.37 -85.12 71.82
N CYS A 15 -53.89 -84.65 72.96
CA CYS A 15 -54.15 -85.51 74.11
C CYS A 15 -55.62 -85.44 74.50
N SER A 16 -56.28 -86.56 74.22
CA SER A 16 -57.58 -87.02 74.71
C SER A 16 -57.64 -87.11 76.24
N LEU A 17 -58.87 -86.92 76.73
CA LEU A 17 -59.45 -87.37 78.02
C LEU A 17 -58.57 -88.32 78.86
N THR A 18 -58.13 -87.86 80.04
CA THR A 18 -58.30 -88.51 81.35
C THR A 18 -57.43 -87.76 82.38
N GLY A 19 -58.02 -87.40 83.51
CA GLY A 19 -57.40 -86.51 84.48
C GLY A 19 -56.33 -87.16 85.34
N LEU A 20 -55.38 -86.35 85.78
CA LEU A 20 -54.89 -86.33 87.17
C LEU A 20 -54.24 -84.96 87.43
N ALA A 21 -54.72 -84.27 88.46
CA ALA A 21 -54.31 -82.93 88.85
C ALA A 21 -53.13 -82.96 89.84
N LEU A 22 -52.25 -81.96 89.74
CA LEU A 22 -51.39 -81.46 90.82
C LEU A 22 -51.63 -79.95 90.93
N ALA A 23 -51.73 -79.48 92.18
CA ALA A 23 -52.65 -78.44 92.62
C ALA A 23 -52.09 -77.01 92.76
N GLY A 24 -53.02 -76.04 92.78
CA GLY A 24 -52.92 -74.69 93.37
C GLY A 24 -53.07 -73.57 92.33
N THR A 25 -54.05 -72.67 92.34
CA THR A 25 -55.16 -72.32 93.25
C THR A 25 -56.20 -71.52 92.43
N GLY A 26 -57.51 -71.75 92.62
CA GLY A 26 -58.57 -70.86 92.13
C GLY A 26 -59.72 -71.59 91.42
N ASP A 27 -60.83 -71.75 92.12
CA ASP A 27 -62.03 -72.50 91.74
C ASP A 27 -62.69 -72.06 90.43
N CYS A 28 -63.04 -73.06 89.59
CA CYS A 28 -64.26 -73.02 88.80
C CYS A 28 -64.86 -74.43 88.74
N ASN A 29 -65.82 -74.65 89.64
CA ASN A 29 -66.68 -75.81 89.77
C ASN A 29 -67.52 -75.99 88.49
N VAL A 30 -67.34 -77.12 87.81
CA VAL A 30 -68.09 -77.51 86.61
C VAL A 30 -69.32 -78.32 87.04
N SER A 31 -70.40 -77.67 87.48
CA SER A 31 -71.68 -78.36 87.70
C SER A 31 -72.91 -77.43 87.83
N SER A 32 -73.36 -76.80 86.73
CA SER A 32 -74.79 -76.69 86.40
C SER A 32 -74.97 -75.96 85.06
N LYS A 33 -75.49 -76.69 84.07
CA LYS A 33 -75.66 -76.27 82.69
C LYS A 33 -76.76 -75.21 82.55
N LYS A 34 -76.41 -74.04 82.00
CA LYS A 34 -77.25 -73.29 81.04
C LYS A 34 -76.37 -72.86 79.87
N SER A 35 -76.44 -73.67 78.82
CA SER A 35 -76.14 -73.42 77.40
C SER A 35 -75.23 -72.24 77.04
N CYS A 36 -73.94 -72.52 76.80
CA CYS A 36 -73.14 -71.78 75.84
C CYS A 36 -72.78 -72.79 74.74
N ASN A 37 -73.32 -72.60 73.53
CA ASN A 37 -72.92 -73.41 72.37
C ASN A 37 -71.53 -72.96 71.90
N GLU A 38 -70.80 -73.83 71.21
CA GLU A 38 -69.42 -73.65 70.72
C GLU A 38 -69.19 -72.44 69.78
N LYS A 39 -70.21 -71.58 69.55
CA LYS A 39 -70.12 -70.35 68.74
C LYS A 39 -70.05 -69.05 69.55
N ASP A 40 -70.25 -69.06 70.86
CA ASP A 40 -70.28 -67.84 71.70
C ASP A 40 -68.99 -67.68 72.52
N MET A 41 -68.17 -66.67 72.19
CA MET A 41 -67.00 -66.28 72.97
C MET A 41 -67.45 -65.51 74.23
N CYS A 42 -67.28 -66.10 75.41
CA CYS A 42 -67.65 -65.49 76.70
C CYS A 42 -66.42 -64.92 77.42
N CYS A 43 -66.56 -63.73 78.01
CA CYS A 43 -65.47 -63.06 78.72
C CYS A 43 -65.80 -62.86 80.21
N TRP A 44 -64.90 -63.33 81.08
CA TRP A 44 -65.02 -63.25 82.54
C TRP A 44 -64.29 -62.02 83.08
N ASN A 45 -65.00 -61.12 83.78
CA ASN A 45 -64.40 -59.92 84.38
C ASN A 45 -64.14 -60.03 85.89
N GLY A 46 -64.24 -61.24 86.47
CA GLY A 46 -64.11 -61.46 87.91
C GLY A 46 -65.42 -61.46 88.69
N SER A 47 -66.58 -61.20 88.06
CA SER A 47 -67.88 -61.28 88.76
C SER A 47 -69.09 -61.74 87.92
N LYS A 48 -69.08 -61.65 86.58
CA LYS A 48 -70.12 -62.24 85.68
C LYS A 48 -69.54 -62.67 84.33
N CYS A 49 -70.17 -63.67 83.68
CA CYS A 49 -70.00 -63.97 82.24
C CYS A 49 -70.94 -63.08 81.42
N ALA A 50 -70.42 -62.40 80.39
CA ALA A 50 -71.24 -61.69 79.40
C ALA A 50 -71.13 -62.37 78.02
N THR A 51 -72.27 -62.59 77.36
CA THR A 51 -72.34 -63.01 75.96
C THR A 51 -72.18 -61.80 75.05
N LEU A 52 -71.25 -61.86 74.11
CA LEU A 52 -71.06 -60.84 73.09
C LEU A 52 -72.10 -61.04 71.98
N THR A 53 -73.27 -60.43 72.10
CA THR A 53 -74.08 -60.16 70.91
C THR A 53 -73.37 -59.09 70.09
N ALA A 54 -73.18 -59.38 68.80
CA ALA A 54 -72.65 -58.45 67.82
C ALA A 54 -73.32 -57.07 67.99
N SER A 55 -72.50 -56.02 67.85
CA SER A 55 -72.89 -54.59 67.85
C SER A 55 -72.83 -53.86 69.20
N LYS A 56 -71.62 -53.58 69.70
CA LYS A 56 -71.33 -52.28 70.36
C LYS A 56 -69.83 -52.01 70.41
N ALA A 57 -69.42 -50.95 69.72
CA ALA A 57 -68.16 -50.21 69.80
C ALA A 57 -66.91 -51.01 70.24
N ILE A 58 -66.12 -51.46 69.26
CA ILE A 58 -64.73 -51.83 69.50
C ILE A 58 -64.02 -50.55 69.92
N ASN A 59 -63.78 -50.40 71.22
CA ASN A 59 -62.77 -49.47 71.71
C ASN A 59 -61.46 -49.84 70.99
N PRO A 60 -60.79 -48.93 70.26
CA PRO A 60 -59.57 -49.24 69.49
C PRO A 60 -58.40 -49.74 70.35
N LEU A 61 -58.55 -49.79 71.68
CA LEU A 61 -57.61 -50.36 72.66
C LEU A 61 -57.94 -51.79 73.11
N ALA A 62 -58.96 -52.43 72.54
CA ALA A 62 -59.41 -53.78 72.91
C ALA A 62 -58.50 -54.87 72.32
N CYS A 63 -57.72 -55.55 73.17
CA CYS A 63 -56.84 -56.65 72.77
C CYS A 63 -57.47 -58.03 72.95
N GLY A 64 -57.61 -58.76 71.84
CA GLY A 64 -58.12 -60.13 71.79
C GLY A 64 -59.63 -60.26 71.97
N ALA A 65 -60.08 -61.52 71.99
CA ALA A 65 -61.45 -61.98 72.17
C ALA A 65 -62.29 -61.25 73.23
N CYS A 66 -61.62 -60.73 74.27
CA CYS A 66 -62.24 -60.17 75.47
C CYS A 66 -61.95 -58.70 75.72
N GLY A 67 -61.40 -57.99 74.73
CA GLY A 67 -61.22 -56.55 74.78
C GLY A 67 -60.41 -56.03 75.97
N LYS A 68 -59.36 -56.75 76.36
CA LYS A 68 -58.45 -56.30 77.43
C LYS A 68 -57.69 -55.06 76.97
N VAL A 69 -57.58 -54.04 77.83
CA VAL A 69 -56.76 -52.85 77.55
C VAL A 69 -55.31 -53.17 77.92
N CYS A 70 -54.40 -52.94 76.97
CA CYS A 70 -52.97 -53.12 77.17
C CYS A 70 -52.38 -52.04 78.08
N ASN A 71 -51.49 -52.43 79.00
CA ASN A 71 -50.90 -51.51 79.96
C ASN A 71 -49.64 -50.82 79.41
N SER A 72 -49.11 -49.84 80.13
CA SER A 72 -47.94 -49.05 79.70
C SER A 72 -46.66 -49.85 79.49
N VAL A 73 -46.51 -51.03 80.12
CA VAL A 73 -45.33 -51.90 79.97
C VAL A 73 -45.43 -52.75 78.70
N ARG A 74 -46.64 -53.10 78.28
CA ARG A 74 -46.94 -53.92 77.09
C ARG A 74 -48.10 -53.29 76.31
N PRO A 75 -47.89 -52.12 75.69
CA PRO A 75 -48.98 -51.28 75.21
C PRO A 75 -49.62 -51.76 73.90
N THR A 76 -48.99 -52.68 73.16
CA THR A 76 -49.42 -53.05 71.82
C THR A 76 -50.11 -54.41 71.82
N CYS A 77 -51.29 -54.50 71.21
CA CYS A 77 -51.95 -55.77 71.00
C CYS A 77 -51.44 -56.47 69.73
N CYS A 78 -50.82 -57.63 69.89
CA CYS A 78 -50.38 -58.48 68.77
C CYS A 78 -51.05 -59.84 68.87
N ASN A 79 -51.89 -60.19 67.88
CA ASN A 79 -52.64 -61.45 67.82
C ASN A 79 -53.41 -61.77 69.12
N GLY A 80 -54.01 -60.76 69.74
CA GLY A 80 -54.81 -60.90 70.95
C GLY A 80 -54.03 -60.95 72.27
N LEU A 81 -52.71 -60.75 72.24
CA LEU A 81 -51.86 -60.64 73.43
C LEU A 81 -51.22 -59.26 73.53
N CYS A 82 -51.27 -58.67 74.72
CA CYS A 82 -50.55 -57.42 75.01
C CYS A 82 -49.05 -57.68 75.10
N THR A 83 -48.29 -56.96 74.28
CA THR A 83 -46.84 -57.04 74.20
C THR A 83 -46.20 -55.65 74.06
N SER A 84 -44.89 -55.59 74.22
CA SER A 84 -44.08 -54.41 73.94
C SER A 84 -43.36 -54.59 72.62
N THR A 85 -43.72 -53.82 71.60
CA THR A 85 -42.96 -53.83 70.35
C THR A 85 -41.55 -53.29 70.52
N LEU A 86 -41.23 -52.66 71.65
CA LEU A 86 -39.89 -52.14 71.93
C LEU A 86 -38.92 -53.19 72.48
N SER A 87 -39.42 -54.29 73.05
CA SER A 87 -38.58 -55.26 73.77
C SER A 87 -38.96 -56.72 73.58
N ASP A 88 -40.14 -57.03 73.02
CA ASP A 88 -40.54 -58.41 72.76
C ASP A 88 -39.88 -58.94 71.47
N CYS A 89 -39.04 -59.96 71.62
CA CYS A 89 -38.39 -60.65 70.52
C CYS A 89 -39.32 -61.31 69.51
N SER A 90 -40.59 -61.55 69.83
CA SER A 90 -41.57 -62.12 68.89
C SER A 90 -42.40 -61.06 68.16
N ASN A 91 -42.31 -59.79 68.59
CA ASN A 91 -43.14 -58.70 68.08
C ASN A 91 -42.31 -57.40 67.96
N CYS A 92 -41.05 -57.50 67.56
CA CYS A 92 -40.10 -56.40 67.63
C CYS A 92 -40.34 -55.36 66.54
N GLY A 93 -40.56 -54.11 66.93
CA GLY A 93 -40.93 -52.98 66.07
C GLY A 93 -42.40 -53.02 65.64
N GLN A 94 -42.90 -54.19 65.29
CA GLN A 94 -44.29 -54.44 64.92
C GLN A 94 -44.70 -55.90 65.21
N CYS A 95 -46.02 -56.14 65.27
CA CYS A 95 -46.57 -57.47 65.54
C CYS A 95 -46.08 -58.53 64.56
N GLY A 96 -45.68 -59.69 65.08
CA GLY A 96 -45.24 -60.84 64.28
C GLY A 96 -43.79 -60.78 63.77
N ILE A 97 -43.05 -59.69 64.00
CA ILE A 97 -41.63 -59.64 63.65
C ILE A 97 -40.81 -60.30 64.75
N LYS A 98 -40.32 -61.51 64.44
CA LYS A 98 -39.46 -62.28 65.34
C LYS A 98 -37.98 -62.01 65.08
N CYS A 99 -37.24 -61.63 66.11
CA CYS A 99 -35.79 -61.59 66.07
C CYS A 99 -35.22 -63.02 66.03
N THR A 100 -34.46 -63.34 64.99
CA THR A 100 -33.88 -64.68 64.76
C THR A 100 -32.35 -64.64 64.78
N GLY A 101 -31.71 -65.82 64.75
CA GLY A 101 -30.25 -65.95 64.68
C GLY A 101 -29.45 -65.32 65.84
N GLY A 102 -30.04 -65.25 67.04
CA GLY A 102 -29.38 -64.72 68.24
C GLY A 102 -29.52 -63.21 68.47
N MET A 103 -30.31 -62.51 67.65
CA MET A 103 -30.66 -61.11 67.89
C MET A 103 -31.60 -60.93 69.09
N SER A 104 -31.55 -59.78 69.74
CA SER A 104 -32.47 -59.33 70.79
C SER A 104 -33.28 -58.13 70.31
N CYS A 105 -34.51 -57.96 70.81
CA CYS A 105 -35.29 -56.75 70.52
C CYS A 105 -34.87 -55.62 71.45
N VAL A 106 -34.32 -54.55 70.88
CA VAL A 106 -33.88 -53.37 71.63
C VAL A 106 -34.51 -52.14 70.97
N ASN A 107 -35.34 -51.42 71.72
CA ASN A 107 -36.08 -50.25 71.24
C ASN A 107 -36.83 -50.47 69.93
N GLY A 108 -37.35 -51.68 69.73
CA GLY A 108 -38.16 -52.04 68.56
C GLY A 108 -37.36 -52.38 67.30
N ALA A 109 -36.05 -52.57 67.42
CA ALA A 109 -35.22 -53.13 66.36
C ALA A 109 -34.58 -54.45 66.81
N CYS A 110 -34.54 -55.45 65.93
CA CYS A 110 -33.77 -56.65 66.17
C CYS A 110 -32.28 -56.33 66.00
N GLN A 111 -31.52 -56.47 67.08
CA GLN A 111 -30.10 -56.10 67.14
C GLN A 111 -29.27 -57.25 67.69
N CYS A 112 -28.05 -57.41 67.17
CA CYS A 112 -27.11 -58.37 67.76
C CYS A 112 -26.59 -57.87 69.12
N PRO A 113 -26.26 -58.79 70.05
CA PRO A 113 -25.62 -58.45 71.31
C PRO A 113 -24.33 -57.65 71.12
N THR A 114 -23.92 -56.91 72.15
CA THR A 114 -22.70 -56.08 72.12
C THR A 114 -21.49 -56.87 71.60
N LYS A 115 -20.73 -56.28 70.66
CA LYS A 115 -19.55 -56.86 69.97
C LYS A 115 -19.84 -58.02 69.00
N GLN A 116 -21.09 -58.17 68.55
CA GLN A 116 -21.46 -59.11 67.50
C GLN A 116 -22.17 -58.41 66.35
N CYS A 117 -21.89 -58.85 65.12
CA CYS A 117 -22.55 -58.36 63.92
C CYS A 117 -23.38 -59.46 63.27
N TRP A 118 -24.48 -59.04 62.62
CA TRP A 118 -25.33 -59.93 61.85
C TRP A 118 -24.66 -60.26 60.51
N ASN A 119 -24.47 -61.53 60.22
CA ASN A 119 -23.85 -61.97 58.96
C ASN A 119 -24.90 -62.38 57.88
N GLY A 120 -26.19 -62.10 58.11
CA GLY A 120 -27.30 -62.56 57.27
C GLY A 120 -28.07 -63.77 57.84
N THR A 121 -27.47 -64.57 58.72
CA THR A 121 -28.08 -65.79 59.28
C THR A 121 -27.97 -65.93 60.80
N LYS A 122 -26.90 -65.40 61.40
CA LYS A 122 -26.69 -65.38 62.87
C LYS A 122 -25.82 -64.22 63.31
N CYS A 123 -25.93 -63.84 64.59
CA CYS A 123 -24.99 -62.95 65.24
C CYS A 123 -23.65 -63.67 65.43
N GLN A 124 -22.58 -63.09 64.93
CA GLN A 124 -21.22 -63.61 65.07
C GLN A 124 -20.29 -62.57 65.69
N LYS A 125 -19.25 -63.05 66.38
CA LYS A 125 -18.19 -62.18 66.92
C LYS A 125 -17.58 -61.38 65.77
N PHE A 126 -17.68 -60.05 65.86
CA PHE A 126 -17.09 -59.15 64.88
C PHE A 126 -15.62 -58.91 65.24
N ILE A 127 -14.72 -59.18 64.30
CA ILE A 127 -13.26 -59.01 64.45
C ILE A 127 -12.79 -57.69 63.79
N GLY A 128 -13.69 -56.95 63.13
CA GLY A 128 -13.40 -55.63 62.58
C GLY A 128 -13.58 -54.50 63.59
N SER A 129 -13.34 -53.27 63.14
CA SER A 129 -13.55 -52.05 63.93
C SER A 129 -14.77 -51.32 63.41
N LEU A 130 -15.76 -51.07 64.28
CA LEU A 130 -16.92 -50.23 63.92
C LEU A 130 -16.51 -48.78 63.64
N ALA A 131 -15.28 -48.39 64.00
CA ALA A 131 -14.75 -47.07 63.75
C ALA A 131 -14.17 -46.90 62.34
N THR A 132 -13.75 -47.98 61.67
CA THR A 132 -13.01 -47.93 60.39
C THR A 132 -13.50 -48.90 59.31
N ASP A 133 -14.33 -49.90 59.66
CA ASP A 133 -14.90 -50.83 58.69
C ASP A 133 -16.06 -50.17 57.93
N ARG A 134 -15.87 -49.96 56.63
CA ARG A 134 -16.86 -49.38 55.72
C ARG A 134 -18.18 -50.15 55.68
N ASN A 135 -18.17 -51.46 55.91
CA ASN A 135 -19.37 -52.30 55.84
C ASN A 135 -20.13 -52.38 57.16
N ASN A 136 -19.54 -51.89 58.26
CA ASN A 136 -20.07 -51.96 59.62
C ASN A 136 -19.83 -50.63 60.36
N CYS A 137 -20.07 -49.51 59.69
CA CYS A 137 -19.66 -48.21 60.20
C CYS A 137 -20.60 -47.71 61.30
N GLY A 138 -20.07 -47.54 62.51
CA GLY A 138 -20.82 -47.12 63.71
C GLY A 138 -21.70 -48.21 64.30
N VAL A 139 -22.39 -48.97 63.44
CA VAL A 139 -23.19 -50.14 63.81
C VAL A 139 -23.04 -51.26 62.78
N CYS A 140 -23.16 -52.51 63.24
CA CYS A 140 -23.10 -53.69 62.40
C CYS A 140 -24.10 -53.66 61.24
N GLY A 141 -23.63 -53.97 60.03
CA GLY A 141 -24.45 -53.98 58.81
C GLY A 141 -24.75 -52.61 58.21
N MET A 142 -24.33 -51.51 58.86
CA MET A 142 -24.41 -50.16 58.28
C MET A 142 -23.25 -49.96 57.31
N GLN A 143 -23.51 -50.25 56.03
CA GLN A 143 -22.56 -50.04 54.96
C GLN A 143 -22.57 -48.58 54.52
N CYS A 144 -21.40 -47.95 54.45
CA CYS A 144 -21.31 -46.60 53.89
C CYS A 144 -21.70 -46.59 52.41
N PRO A 145 -22.37 -45.51 51.94
CA PRO A 145 -22.85 -45.40 50.56
C PRO A 145 -21.79 -45.83 49.56
N LYS A 146 -22.19 -46.70 48.60
CA LYS A 146 -21.32 -47.09 47.48
C LYS A 146 -21.22 -45.97 46.44
N THR A 147 -22.19 -45.08 46.41
CA THR A 147 -22.18 -43.84 45.63
C THR A 147 -21.36 -42.80 46.37
N GLY A 148 -20.42 -42.16 45.66
CA GLY A 148 -19.44 -41.28 46.28
C GLY A 148 -18.33 -42.05 47.00
N ALA A 149 -17.21 -41.37 47.25
CA ALA A 149 -16.03 -41.97 47.84
C ALA A 149 -16.14 -41.95 49.36
N SER A 150 -17.02 -42.78 49.91
CA SER A 150 -17.26 -42.83 51.35
C SER A 150 -16.34 -43.83 52.07
N CYS A 151 -15.75 -43.45 53.20
CA CYS A 151 -15.06 -44.32 54.16
C CYS A 151 -15.71 -44.22 55.54
N CYS A 152 -15.39 -45.15 56.45
CA CYS A 152 -15.84 -45.09 57.83
C CYS A 152 -14.78 -44.39 58.68
N CYS A 153 -15.12 -43.22 59.24
CA CYS A 153 -14.24 -42.45 60.11
C CYS A 153 -14.89 -42.29 61.48
N ASN A 154 -14.30 -42.90 62.51
CA ASN A 154 -14.80 -42.88 63.88
C ASN A 154 -16.28 -43.29 63.98
N GLY A 155 -16.69 -44.26 63.18
CA GLY A 155 -18.05 -44.80 63.17
C GLY A 155 -19.05 -43.99 62.36
N ASN A 156 -18.60 -42.99 61.60
CA ASN A 156 -19.45 -42.21 60.71
C ASN A 156 -19.00 -42.34 59.25
N CYS A 157 -19.96 -42.54 58.35
CA CYS A 157 -19.69 -42.56 56.93
C CYS A 157 -19.40 -41.16 56.42
N THR A 158 -18.21 -41.00 55.85
CA THR A 158 -17.66 -39.70 55.48
C THR A 158 -17.17 -39.74 54.04
N ASP A 159 -17.48 -38.72 53.24
CA ASP A 159 -16.93 -38.59 51.89
C ASP A 159 -15.50 -38.06 51.95
N TYR A 160 -14.52 -38.96 51.85
CA TYR A 160 -13.12 -38.57 51.91
C TYR A 160 -12.67 -37.78 50.68
N LYS A 161 -13.50 -37.64 49.63
CA LYS A 161 -13.16 -36.80 48.47
C LYS A 161 -13.41 -35.32 48.69
N THR A 162 -14.32 -34.96 49.60
CA THR A 162 -14.81 -33.59 49.79
C THR A 162 -14.76 -33.12 51.25
N ASP A 163 -14.68 -34.04 52.22
CA ASP A 163 -14.54 -33.68 53.63
C ASP A 163 -13.11 -33.20 53.95
N ALA A 164 -12.99 -31.92 54.30
CA ALA A 164 -11.73 -31.28 54.69
C ALA A 164 -11.12 -31.84 55.99
N THR A 165 -11.86 -32.58 56.80
CA THR A 165 -11.37 -33.20 58.04
C THR A 165 -10.93 -34.65 57.86
N ASN A 166 -11.31 -35.30 56.76
CA ASN A 166 -11.06 -36.70 56.46
C ASN A 166 -10.57 -36.90 55.02
N CYS A 167 -9.72 -35.98 54.53
CA CYS A 167 -9.42 -35.89 53.12
C CYS A 167 -8.48 -37.00 52.63
N GLY A 168 -8.96 -37.85 51.72
CA GLY A 168 -8.26 -39.02 51.20
C GLY A 168 -8.19 -40.20 52.19
N VAL A 169 -8.02 -39.91 53.48
CA VAL A 169 -7.98 -40.88 54.57
C VAL A 169 -8.56 -40.25 55.85
N CYS A 170 -9.14 -41.08 56.72
CA CYS A 170 -9.73 -40.62 57.98
C CYS A 170 -8.72 -39.88 58.85
N GLY A 171 -9.14 -38.75 59.44
CA GLY A 171 -8.32 -37.91 60.30
C GLY A 171 -7.29 -37.04 59.57
N ASN A 172 -7.15 -37.16 58.25
CA ASN A 172 -6.29 -36.26 57.48
C ASN A 172 -7.00 -34.92 57.23
N ARG A 173 -6.83 -34.01 58.19
CA ARG A 173 -7.40 -32.67 58.15
C ARG A 173 -6.56 -31.73 57.28
N CYS A 174 -7.21 -31.07 56.32
CA CYS A 174 -6.60 -30.01 55.53
C CYS A 174 -6.25 -28.81 56.40
N ALA A 175 -5.09 -28.19 56.12
CA ALA A 175 -4.66 -26.97 56.77
C ALA A 175 -5.66 -25.82 56.49
N ALA A 176 -5.64 -24.77 57.32
CA ALA A 176 -6.46 -23.59 57.08
C ALA A 176 -6.18 -23.01 55.68
N GLY A 177 -7.25 -22.75 54.90
CA GLY A 177 -7.15 -22.30 53.51
C GLY A 177 -7.06 -23.42 52.46
N TYR A 178 -7.01 -24.69 52.87
CA TYR A 178 -7.04 -25.84 51.96
C TYR A 178 -8.41 -26.52 51.97
N SER A 179 -8.90 -26.90 50.80
CA SER A 179 -10.12 -27.68 50.62
C SER A 179 -9.80 -29.11 50.20
N CYS A 180 -10.65 -30.07 50.55
CA CYS A 180 -10.50 -31.43 50.06
C CYS A 180 -11.07 -31.54 48.64
N CYS A 181 -10.19 -31.68 47.66
CA CYS A 181 -10.56 -31.82 46.26
C CYS A 181 -10.16 -33.19 45.75
N ASN A 182 -11.16 -34.03 45.49
CA ASN A 182 -10.98 -35.41 45.03
C ASN A 182 -10.03 -36.23 45.93
N GLY A 183 -10.12 -36.01 47.25
CA GLY A 183 -9.37 -36.77 48.25
C GLY A 183 -7.95 -36.27 48.48
N ARG A 184 -7.63 -35.04 48.04
CA ARG A 184 -6.36 -34.37 48.32
C ARG A 184 -6.63 -32.96 48.81
N CYS A 185 -5.89 -32.53 49.84
CA CYS A 185 -5.94 -31.15 50.29
C CYS A 185 -5.29 -30.25 49.24
N LYS A 186 -6.06 -29.28 48.75
CA LYS A 186 -5.65 -28.32 47.73
C LYS A 186 -5.82 -26.90 48.24
N ASP A 187 -4.81 -26.08 47.99
CA ASP A 187 -4.87 -24.65 48.28
C ASP A 187 -5.74 -23.98 47.24
N THR A 188 -7.03 -23.81 47.53
CA THR A 188 -7.96 -23.19 46.58
C THR A 188 -7.68 -21.72 46.37
N SER A 189 -6.79 -21.11 47.16
CA SER A 189 -6.41 -19.72 47.00
C SER A 189 -5.36 -19.50 45.90
N ARG A 190 -4.64 -20.57 45.50
CA ARG A 190 -3.49 -20.52 44.57
C ARG A 190 -3.47 -21.62 43.50
N ASP A 191 -4.17 -22.74 43.69
CA ASP A 191 -4.18 -23.87 42.76
C ASP A 191 -5.00 -23.54 41.49
N PRO A 192 -4.39 -23.53 40.29
CA PRO A 192 -5.08 -23.16 39.04
C PRO A 192 -6.22 -24.10 38.61
N ILE A 193 -6.28 -25.32 39.15
CA ILE A 193 -7.31 -26.32 38.83
C ILE A 193 -8.47 -26.25 39.83
N ASN A 194 -8.23 -25.68 41.01
CA ASN A 194 -9.17 -25.65 42.13
C ASN A 194 -9.36 -24.22 42.64
N CYS A 195 -9.42 -23.24 41.73
CA CYS A 195 -9.40 -21.84 42.10
C CYS A 195 -10.71 -21.41 42.77
N GLY A 196 -10.68 -21.07 44.05
CA GLY A 196 -11.86 -20.75 44.87
C GLY A 196 -12.70 -21.96 45.27
N ALA A 197 -12.80 -22.98 44.40
CA ALA A 197 -13.54 -24.20 44.64
C ALA A 197 -12.91 -25.41 43.92
N CYS A 198 -13.18 -26.62 44.40
CA CYS A 198 -12.67 -27.85 43.79
C CYS A 198 -13.14 -28.02 42.34
N GLY A 199 -12.19 -28.32 41.44
CA GLY A 199 -12.46 -28.48 40.01
C GLY A 199 -12.79 -27.18 39.26
N ASN A 200 -12.77 -26.02 39.93
CA ASN A 200 -12.93 -24.73 39.27
C ASN A 200 -11.60 -24.32 38.60
N GLN A 201 -11.45 -24.74 37.35
CA GLN A 201 -10.28 -24.43 36.54
C GLN A 201 -10.28 -22.96 36.11
N LEU A 202 -9.09 -22.40 35.90
CA LEU A 202 -8.96 -21.05 35.34
C LEU A 202 -9.67 -20.96 33.96
N PRO A 203 -10.51 -19.93 33.75
CA PRO A 203 -11.09 -19.66 32.44
C PRO A 203 -10.02 -19.15 31.47
N ALA A 204 -10.31 -19.24 30.16
CA ALA A 204 -9.43 -18.73 29.12
C ALA A 204 -9.07 -17.25 29.36
N GLY A 205 -7.78 -16.93 29.25
CA GLY A 205 -7.25 -15.59 29.50
C GLY A 205 -6.83 -15.31 30.95
N SER A 206 -7.12 -16.19 31.91
CA SER A 206 -6.53 -16.14 33.25
C SER A 206 -5.22 -16.91 33.29
N THR A 207 -4.23 -16.42 34.06
CA THR A 207 -2.91 -17.06 34.17
C THR A 207 -2.67 -17.66 35.54
N ASN A 208 -3.33 -17.13 36.58
CA ASN A 208 -3.12 -17.53 37.97
C ASN A 208 -4.44 -17.54 38.75
N CYS A 209 -4.43 -18.27 39.86
CA CYS A 209 -5.43 -18.12 40.91
C CYS A 209 -4.87 -17.21 42.00
N CYS A 210 -5.52 -16.08 42.26
CA CYS A 210 -5.11 -15.12 43.27
C CYS A 210 -6.23 -14.97 44.30
N ASN A 211 -5.95 -15.41 45.54
CA ASN A 211 -6.89 -15.39 46.66
C ASN A 211 -8.22 -16.09 46.32
N GLY A 212 -8.16 -17.19 45.57
CA GLY A 212 -9.32 -17.97 45.19
C GLY A 212 -10.13 -17.39 44.03
N SER A 213 -9.61 -16.35 43.38
CA SER A 213 -10.21 -15.77 42.18
C SER A 213 -9.27 -15.92 40.98
N PRO A 214 -9.78 -16.28 39.79
CA PRO A 214 -8.99 -16.23 38.57
C PRO A 214 -8.50 -14.82 38.29
N SER A 215 -7.22 -14.69 37.98
CA SER A 215 -6.59 -13.41 37.63
C SER A 215 -5.62 -13.59 36.47
N ASN A 216 -5.48 -12.55 35.67
CA ASN A 216 -4.46 -12.50 34.64
C ASN A 216 -3.29 -11.63 35.13
N THR A 217 -2.23 -12.26 35.59
CA THR A 217 -1.06 -11.54 36.13
C THR A 217 -0.33 -10.72 35.06
N LYS A 218 -0.69 -10.85 33.78
CA LYS A 218 -0.10 -10.03 32.71
C LYS A 218 -0.82 -8.69 32.48
N SER A 219 -2.05 -8.54 32.97
CA SER A 219 -2.90 -7.38 32.67
C SER A 219 -3.76 -6.89 33.85
N ASP A 220 -3.86 -7.67 34.93
CA ASP A 220 -4.60 -7.29 36.13
C ASP A 220 -3.75 -6.34 36.99
N ASN A 221 -4.22 -5.10 37.15
CA ASN A 221 -3.54 -4.07 37.94
C ASN A 221 -3.44 -4.40 39.43
N ASN A 222 -4.23 -5.33 39.97
CA ASN A 222 -4.16 -5.75 41.37
C ASN A 222 -3.25 -6.97 41.59
N ASN A 223 -2.89 -7.67 40.52
CA ASN A 223 -2.15 -8.93 40.57
C ASN A 223 -1.01 -8.95 39.53
N CYS A 224 -0.33 -7.82 39.32
CA CYS A 224 0.57 -7.67 38.19
C CYS A 224 1.89 -8.42 38.39
N GLY A 225 2.19 -9.39 37.52
CA GLY A 225 3.36 -10.28 37.62
C GLY A 225 3.25 -11.35 38.70
N ALA A 226 2.60 -11.02 39.83
CA ALA A 226 2.33 -11.93 40.94
C ALA A 226 1.03 -11.53 41.67
N CYS A 227 0.39 -12.50 42.33
CA CYS A 227 -0.81 -12.24 43.12
C CYS A 227 -0.55 -11.21 44.24
N GLY A 228 -1.46 -10.25 44.37
CA GLY A 228 -1.37 -9.16 45.35
C GLY A 228 -0.36 -8.06 45.01
N ASN A 229 0.37 -8.15 43.89
CA ASN A 229 1.23 -7.06 43.43
C ASN A 229 0.41 -6.00 42.70
N GLN A 230 -0.13 -5.06 43.48
CA GLN A 230 -0.95 -3.97 42.97
C GLN A 230 -0.08 -2.85 42.38
N CYS A 231 -0.42 -2.40 41.17
CA CYS A 231 0.22 -1.24 40.56
C CYS A 231 -0.18 0.06 41.27
N SER A 232 0.78 0.97 41.43
CA SER A 232 0.55 2.32 41.95
C SER A 232 -0.50 3.07 41.11
N PRO A 233 -1.25 4.03 41.71
CA PRO A 233 -2.17 4.87 40.96
C PRO A 233 -1.52 5.50 39.72
N GLY A 234 -2.20 5.43 38.57
CA GLY A 234 -1.69 5.90 37.29
C GLY A 234 -0.76 4.93 36.55
N SER A 235 -0.46 3.76 37.10
CA SER A 235 0.24 2.68 36.41
C SER A 235 -0.71 1.57 35.97
N THR A 236 -0.36 0.92 34.86
CA THR A 236 -1.10 -0.20 34.26
C THR A 236 -0.21 -1.43 34.21
N CYS A 237 -0.79 -2.61 34.42
CA CYS A 237 -0.08 -3.86 34.28
C CYS A 237 0.12 -4.19 32.79
N CYS A 238 1.37 -4.07 32.33
CA CYS A 238 1.76 -4.35 30.97
C CYS A 238 2.67 -5.58 30.94
N ASN A 239 2.14 -6.69 30.41
CA ASN A 239 2.86 -7.96 30.31
C ASN A 239 3.48 -8.44 31.64
N GLY A 240 2.77 -8.19 32.75
CA GLY A 240 3.18 -8.60 34.09
C GLY A 240 4.16 -7.65 34.78
N SER A 241 4.32 -6.44 34.26
CA SER A 241 5.06 -5.37 34.92
C SER A 241 4.20 -4.12 35.02
N CYS A 242 4.18 -3.47 36.18
CA CYS A 242 3.51 -2.18 36.33
C CYS A 242 4.29 -1.11 35.57
N LYS A 243 3.64 -0.46 34.60
CA LYS A 243 4.20 0.59 33.76
C LYS A 243 3.35 1.86 33.89
N ASN A 244 4.01 3.01 33.98
CA ASN A 244 3.30 4.28 33.97
C ASN A 244 2.99 4.67 32.53
N THR A 245 1.76 4.40 32.09
CA THR A 245 1.36 4.68 30.70
C THR A 245 1.30 6.16 30.38
N ALA A 246 1.42 7.05 31.38
CA ALA A 246 1.46 8.49 31.16
C ALA A 246 2.84 9.02 30.74
N SER A 247 3.93 8.28 31.04
CA SER A 247 5.31 8.75 30.85
C SER A 247 6.27 7.70 30.29
N ASP A 248 5.93 6.41 30.35
CA ASP A 248 6.75 5.32 29.80
C ASP A 248 6.69 5.34 28.27
N THR A 249 7.82 5.59 27.63
CA THR A 249 7.93 5.71 26.17
C THR A 249 7.64 4.42 25.42
N SER A 250 7.61 3.28 26.10
CA SER A 250 7.32 1.98 25.52
C SER A 250 5.88 1.52 25.75
N ASN A 251 5.11 2.26 26.55
CA ASN A 251 3.75 1.91 26.95
C ASN A 251 2.86 3.16 26.96
N CYS A 252 3.06 4.07 26.02
CA CYS A 252 2.45 5.39 26.05
C CYS A 252 0.94 5.33 25.76
N GLY A 253 0.12 5.69 26.74
CA GLY A 253 -1.33 5.59 26.71
C GLY A 253 -1.86 4.16 26.87
N ALA A 254 -1.17 3.17 26.30
CA ALA A 254 -1.51 1.75 26.38
C ALA A 254 -0.26 0.86 26.35
N CYS A 255 -0.39 -0.37 26.86
CA CYS A 255 0.71 -1.34 26.89
C CYS A 255 1.27 -1.63 25.49
N GLY A 256 2.59 -1.63 25.36
CA GLY A 256 3.29 -1.90 24.11
C GLY A 256 3.24 -0.77 23.06
N ASN A 257 2.55 0.34 23.34
CA ASN A 257 2.54 1.49 22.44
C ASN A 257 3.84 2.28 22.55
N GLN A 258 4.74 2.07 21.60
CA GLN A 258 6.04 2.76 21.55
C GLN A 258 5.88 4.16 20.98
N VAL A 259 6.52 5.13 21.62
CA VAL A 259 6.62 6.50 21.14
C VAL A 259 7.55 6.56 19.91
N PRO A 260 7.19 7.30 18.84
CA PRO A 260 8.07 7.52 17.69
C PRO A 260 9.40 8.17 18.09
N SER A 261 10.45 7.91 17.30
CA SER A 261 11.77 8.49 17.53
C SER A 261 11.71 10.02 17.61
N GLY A 262 12.37 10.60 18.62
CA GLY A 262 12.42 12.05 18.87
C GLY A 262 11.28 12.60 19.74
N GLN A 263 10.26 11.80 20.07
CA GLN A 263 9.15 12.23 20.93
C GLN A 263 9.26 11.67 22.36
N LYS A 264 8.51 12.27 23.29
CA LYS A 264 8.31 11.77 24.67
C LYS A 264 6.86 11.33 24.87
N CYS A 265 6.61 10.52 25.89
CA CYS A 265 5.25 10.25 26.35
C CYS A 265 4.83 11.32 27.36
N CYS A 266 3.82 12.11 27.02
CA CYS A 266 3.29 13.17 27.88
C CYS A 266 1.81 12.92 28.12
N GLY A 267 1.44 12.60 29.36
CA GLY A 267 0.04 12.35 29.72
C GLY A 267 -0.60 11.17 28.97
N GLY A 268 0.23 10.23 28.50
CA GLY A 268 -0.22 9.07 27.71
C GLY A 268 -0.31 9.31 26.20
N MET A 269 0.18 10.45 25.73
CA MET A 269 0.23 10.77 24.31
C MET A 269 1.69 10.97 23.85
N PRO A 270 2.09 10.44 22.69
CA PRO A 270 3.32 10.84 22.03
C PRO A 270 3.34 12.35 21.77
N THR A 271 4.43 13.02 22.14
CA THR A 271 4.54 14.49 22.06
C THR A 271 5.94 14.90 21.64
N ASP A 272 6.04 15.78 20.65
CA ASP A 272 7.31 16.37 20.21
C ASP A 272 7.70 17.53 21.13
N THR A 273 8.46 17.22 22.18
CA THR A 273 8.95 18.25 23.11
C THR A 273 10.00 19.18 22.52
N SER A 274 10.45 18.98 21.28
CA SER A 274 11.44 19.86 20.65
C SER A 274 10.81 21.10 20.01
N ASN A 275 9.55 21.01 19.57
CA ASN A 275 8.86 22.09 18.84
C ASN A 275 7.44 22.39 19.35
N ASP A 276 6.90 21.59 20.27
CA ASP A 276 5.59 21.85 20.88
C ASP A 276 5.68 22.96 21.94
N THR A 277 4.98 24.07 21.69
CA THR A 277 4.92 25.23 22.58
C THR A 277 4.24 24.96 23.92
N GLY A 278 3.40 23.93 24.04
CA GLY A 278 2.78 23.48 25.29
C GLY A 278 3.62 22.48 26.09
N ASN A 279 4.66 21.90 25.47
CA ASN A 279 5.44 20.79 26.03
C ASN A 279 6.95 20.98 25.79
N CYS A 280 7.43 22.22 25.84
CA CYS A 280 8.75 22.57 25.35
C CYS A 280 9.89 22.10 26.27
N GLY A 281 10.63 21.09 25.81
CA GLY A 281 11.74 20.40 26.49
C GLY A 281 11.26 19.29 27.44
N VAL A 282 10.15 19.51 28.13
CA VAL A 282 9.51 18.57 29.05
C VAL A 282 7.99 18.68 28.96
N CYS A 283 7.30 17.59 29.32
CA CYS A 283 5.83 17.56 29.32
C CYS A 283 5.24 18.68 30.19
N GLY A 284 4.22 19.36 29.67
CA GLY A 284 3.49 20.42 30.35
C GLY A 284 4.25 21.76 30.49
N LYS A 285 5.48 21.88 29.97
CA LYS A 285 6.20 23.16 29.96
C LYS A 285 5.71 24.03 28.80
N GLN A 286 4.72 24.85 29.09
CA GLN A 286 4.21 25.84 28.16
C GLN A 286 5.16 27.04 28.06
N CYS A 287 5.42 27.53 26.86
CA CYS A 287 6.14 28.77 26.63
C CYS A 287 5.24 30.00 26.90
N ASP A 288 5.85 31.11 27.31
CA ASP A 288 5.15 32.37 27.54
C ASP A 288 4.47 32.90 26.27
N ALA A 289 3.49 33.77 26.44
CA ALA A 289 2.74 34.36 25.33
C ALA A 289 3.68 35.07 24.36
N GLY A 290 3.71 34.60 23.10
CA GLY A 290 4.59 35.12 22.07
C GLY A 290 6.00 34.53 22.09
N TRP A 291 6.24 33.41 22.77
CA TRP A 291 7.47 32.64 22.64
C TRP A 291 7.19 31.36 21.83
N THR A 292 8.20 30.85 21.14
CA THR A 292 8.10 29.57 20.41
C THR A 292 9.02 28.52 21.04
N CYS A 293 8.74 27.25 20.79
CA CYS A 293 9.64 26.17 21.18
C CYS A 293 10.62 25.88 20.05
N SER A 294 11.92 25.98 20.32
CA SER A 294 12.97 25.62 19.39
C SER A 294 13.98 24.71 20.07
N ASN A 295 14.16 23.50 19.55
CA ASN A 295 15.05 22.47 20.11
C ASN A 295 14.83 22.24 21.62
N GLY A 296 13.57 22.26 22.06
CA GLY A 296 13.19 22.02 23.46
C GLY A 296 13.42 23.20 24.40
N THR A 297 13.73 24.39 23.87
CA THR A 297 13.88 25.62 24.64
C THR A 297 12.83 26.65 24.21
N CYS A 298 12.18 27.27 25.18
CA CYS A 298 11.28 28.39 24.89
C CYS A 298 12.14 29.60 24.53
N VAL A 299 11.95 30.12 23.33
CA VAL A 299 12.67 31.29 22.82
C VAL A 299 11.68 32.37 22.44
N ASP A 300 11.96 33.60 22.87
CA ASP A 300 11.21 34.78 22.46
C ASP A 300 11.59 35.14 21.02
N PHE A 301 10.61 35.18 20.09
CA PHE A 301 10.87 35.58 18.70
C PHE A 301 11.37 37.04 18.58
N ARG A 302 11.27 37.84 19.63
CA ARG A 302 11.66 39.26 19.65
C ARG A 302 13.12 39.50 20.06
N THR A 303 13.90 38.47 20.35
CA THR A 303 15.23 38.61 20.97
C THR A 303 16.42 38.82 20.01
N CYS A 304 16.19 39.30 18.78
CA CYS A 304 17.23 40.09 18.14
C CYS A 304 17.26 41.46 18.84
N LYS A 305 18.19 41.64 19.78
CA LYS A 305 18.28 42.79 20.69
C LYS A 305 18.20 44.16 19.97
N GLN A 306 18.58 44.21 18.70
CA GLN A 306 18.22 45.20 17.69
C GLN A 306 18.74 44.71 16.34
N CYS A 307 17.87 44.53 15.35
CA CYS A 307 18.32 44.45 13.97
C CYS A 307 18.51 45.86 13.42
N SER A 308 19.52 46.04 12.56
CA SER A 308 19.73 47.28 11.82
C SER A 308 18.46 47.67 11.06
N LEU A 309 18.24 48.97 10.82
CA LEU A 309 17.12 49.47 10.02
C LEU A 309 17.02 48.69 8.69
N GLY A 310 15.89 48.00 8.49
CA GLY A 310 15.63 47.18 7.30
C GLY A 310 15.72 45.65 7.49
N SER A 311 16.30 45.16 8.59
CA SER A 311 16.40 43.71 8.85
C SER A 311 15.39 43.22 9.90
N THR A 312 14.91 41.98 9.75
CA THR A 312 13.94 41.31 10.63
C THR A 312 14.58 40.11 11.34
N CYS A 313 14.13 39.79 12.54
CA CYS A 313 14.63 38.64 13.28
C CYS A 313 13.97 37.34 12.80
N CYS A 314 14.74 36.46 12.17
CA CYS A 314 14.28 35.13 11.74
C CYS A 314 15.12 34.05 12.44
N GLY A 315 14.49 33.29 13.34
CA GLY A 315 15.16 32.19 14.05
C GLY A 315 16.35 32.63 14.94
N GLY A 316 16.30 33.84 15.50
CA GLY A 316 17.35 34.38 16.38
C GLY A 316 18.51 35.08 15.66
N SER A 317 18.46 35.20 14.33
CA SER A 317 19.42 35.96 13.52
C SER A 317 18.71 37.11 12.78
N CYS A 318 19.38 38.25 12.64
CA CYS A 318 18.85 39.36 11.84
C CYS A 318 19.08 39.08 10.36
N THR A 319 18.00 38.98 9.59
CA THR A 319 18.01 38.74 8.15
C THR A 319 17.29 39.86 7.42
N ASP A 320 17.77 40.21 6.23
CA ASP A 320 17.11 41.19 5.38
C ASP A 320 16.05 40.49 4.53
N LEU A 321 14.78 40.70 4.87
CA LEU A 321 13.65 40.10 4.14
C LEU A 321 13.56 40.61 2.69
N GLY A 322 14.26 41.69 2.36
CA GLY A 322 14.33 42.26 1.01
C GLY A 322 15.30 41.53 0.08
N SER A 323 16.28 40.81 0.62
CA SER A 323 17.40 40.23 -0.16
C SER A 323 17.78 38.80 0.22
N ASP A 324 17.33 38.28 1.37
CA ASP A 324 17.60 36.91 1.82
C ASP A 324 16.67 35.89 1.12
N ALA A 325 17.24 35.06 0.25
CA ALA A 325 16.52 34.01 -0.47
C ALA A 325 15.91 32.90 0.42
N THR A 326 16.31 32.80 1.69
CA THR A 326 15.75 31.83 2.66
C THR A 326 14.66 32.44 3.55
N ASN A 327 14.51 33.77 3.55
CA ASN A 327 13.58 34.53 4.38
C ASN A 327 12.87 35.62 3.58
N CYS A 328 12.51 35.35 2.33
CA CYS A 328 12.08 36.41 1.42
C CYS A 328 10.68 36.93 1.76
N GLY A 329 10.56 38.23 2.06
CA GLY A 329 9.31 38.89 2.45
C GLY A 329 8.83 38.55 3.87
N VAL A 330 9.02 37.31 4.32
CA VAL A 330 8.74 36.82 5.68
C VAL A 330 9.73 35.72 6.09
N CYS A 331 9.94 35.53 7.39
CA CYS A 331 10.84 34.50 7.91
C CYS A 331 10.46 33.08 7.45
N GLY A 332 11.46 32.29 7.04
CA GLY A 332 11.29 30.91 6.60
C GLY A 332 10.68 30.74 5.20
N ASN A 333 10.38 31.84 4.49
CA ASN A 333 9.94 31.78 3.10
C ASN A 333 11.13 31.63 2.16
N GLN A 334 11.53 30.39 1.91
CA GLN A 334 12.60 30.06 1.00
C GLN A 334 12.15 30.13 -0.46
N CYS A 335 12.88 30.87 -1.29
CA CYS A 335 12.65 30.90 -2.72
C CYS A 335 12.98 29.56 -3.38
N SER A 336 12.21 29.21 -4.41
CA SER A 336 12.45 28.02 -5.22
C SER A 336 13.86 28.02 -5.84
N PRO A 337 14.46 26.84 -6.09
CA PRO A 337 15.75 26.74 -6.77
C PRO A 337 15.78 27.56 -8.06
N GLY A 338 16.81 28.40 -8.25
CA GLY A 338 16.95 29.31 -9.40
C GLY A 338 16.33 30.70 -9.22
N SER A 339 15.52 30.90 -8.17
CA SER A 339 14.99 32.22 -7.78
C SER A 339 15.76 32.83 -6.61
N THR A 340 15.68 34.15 -6.46
CA THR A 340 16.22 34.87 -5.29
C THR A 340 15.22 35.90 -4.76
N CYS A 341 15.55 36.56 -3.65
CA CYS A 341 14.71 37.60 -3.08
C CYS A 341 15.03 38.98 -3.67
N CYS A 342 14.03 39.60 -4.29
CA CYS A 342 14.11 40.98 -4.79
C CYS A 342 13.02 41.83 -4.13
N GLY A 343 13.42 42.70 -3.20
CA GLY A 343 12.50 43.61 -2.52
C GLY A 343 11.40 42.89 -1.73
N GLY A 344 11.67 41.69 -1.22
CA GLY A 344 10.72 40.89 -0.45
C GLY A 344 9.83 39.96 -1.28
N THR A 345 10.09 39.84 -2.58
CA THR A 345 9.39 38.89 -3.47
C THR A 345 10.39 37.92 -4.06
N CYS A 346 10.06 36.62 -4.05
CA CYS A 346 10.87 35.62 -4.74
C CYS A 346 10.70 35.80 -6.24
N THR A 347 11.82 36.02 -6.92
CA THR A 347 11.88 36.32 -8.34
C THR A 347 12.83 35.36 -9.04
N ASP A 348 12.40 34.83 -10.17
CA ASP A 348 13.20 33.93 -11.00
C ASP A 348 14.15 34.71 -11.93
N PHE A 349 15.45 34.66 -11.63
CA PHE A 349 16.47 35.31 -12.46
C PHE A 349 16.63 34.70 -13.84
N SER A 350 16.16 33.47 -14.04
CA SER A 350 16.33 32.78 -15.32
C SER A 350 15.32 33.20 -16.38
N SER A 351 14.18 33.78 -15.96
CA SER A 351 13.04 34.05 -16.84
C SER A 351 12.35 35.39 -16.61
N ASP A 352 12.53 36.05 -15.46
CA ASP A 352 11.92 37.36 -15.21
C ASP A 352 12.64 38.47 -15.99
N ALA A 353 11.95 39.03 -17.00
CA ALA A 353 12.45 40.12 -17.82
C ALA A 353 12.72 41.43 -17.05
N SER A 354 12.18 41.60 -15.84
CA SER A 354 12.44 42.79 -15.01
C SER A 354 13.62 42.61 -14.04
N ASN A 355 14.10 41.38 -13.89
CA ASN A 355 15.10 40.99 -12.88
C ASN A 355 16.10 39.98 -13.46
N CYS A 356 16.48 40.14 -14.72
CA CYS A 356 17.21 39.12 -15.45
C CYS A 356 18.65 39.01 -14.95
N GLY A 357 19.01 37.86 -14.37
CA GLY A 357 20.34 37.59 -13.79
C GLY A 357 20.62 38.28 -12.47
N VAL A 358 20.08 39.48 -12.23
CA VAL A 358 20.16 40.24 -10.96
C VAL A 358 18.89 41.07 -10.74
N CYS A 359 18.58 41.43 -9.48
CA CYS A 359 17.40 42.23 -9.15
C CYS A 359 17.45 43.60 -9.84
N GLY A 360 16.32 44.00 -10.44
CA GLY A 360 16.15 45.27 -11.14
C GLY A 360 16.83 45.38 -12.51
N ASN A 361 17.49 44.32 -13.00
CA ASN A 361 18.03 44.31 -14.36
C ASN A 361 16.94 44.01 -15.39
N GLN A 362 16.24 45.07 -15.80
CA GLN A 362 15.18 44.98 -16.80
C GLN A 362 15.74 44.85 -18.22
N CYS A 363 15.28 43.84 -18.96
CA CYS A 363 15.61 43.67 -20.36
C CYS A 363 15.03 44.80 -21.22
N SER A 364 15.79 45.23 -22.23
CA SER A 364 15.35 46.19 -23.24
C SER A 364 14.11 45.69 -24.00
N GLN A 365 13.31 46.62 -24.52
CA GLN A 365 12.10 46.30 -25.27
C GLN A 365 12.39 45.34 -26.43
N GLY A 366 11.72 44.18 -26.44
CA GLY A 366 11.90 43.12 -27.44
C GLY A 366 12.87 42.00 -27.01
N SER A 367 13.69 42.21 -25.97
CA SER A 367 14.57 41.18 -25.42
C SER A 367 13.86 40.35 -24.33
N THR A 368 14.20 39.07 -24.26
CA THR A 368 13.66 38.12 -23.28
C THR A 368 14.78 37.65 -22.35
N CYS A 369 14.46 37.44 -21.07
CA CYS A 369 15.41 36.84 -20.14
C CYS A 369 15.53 35.33 -20.40
N CYS A 370 16.71 34.89 -20.82
CA CYS A 370 17.02 33.48 -21.04
C CYS A 370 18.23 33.09 -20.20
N GLY A 371 18.02 32.25 -19.19
CA GLY A 371 19.09 31.73 -18.34
C GLY A 371 19.86 32.81 -17.58
N GLY A 372 19.21 33.93 -17.27
CA GLY A 372 19.83 35.05 -16.55
C GLY A 372 20.52 36.09 -17.45
N SER A 373 20.33 36.02 -18.77
CA SER A 373 20.80 37.05 -19.70
C SER A 373 19.67 37.54 -20.60
N CYS A 374 19.63 38.84 -20.87
CA CYS A 374 18.68 39.43 -21.80
C CYS A 374 19.14 39.16 -23.23
N ASN A 375 18.35 38.42 -24.00
CA ASN A 375 18.65 38.01 -25.36
C ASN A 375 17.56 38.47 -26.33
N ASP A 376 17.95 38.84 -27.55
CA ASP A 376 16.99 39.17 -28.63
C ASP A 376 16.60 37.90 -29.38
N LEU A 377 15.40 37.38 -29.10
CA LEU A 377 14.92 36.15 -29.70
C LEU A 377 14.73 36.24 -31.22
N SER A 378 14.78 37.43 -31.82
CA SER A 378 14.60 37.61 -33.26
C SER A 378 15.86 37.32 -34.07
N SER A 379 17.04 37.43 -33.45
CA SER A 379 18.34 37.34 -34.12
C SER A 379 19.39 36.50 -33.38
N ASP A 380 19.20 36.24 -32.08
CA ASP A 380 20.13 35.43 -31.30
C ASP A 380 20.06 33.95 -31.73
N THR A 381 21.18 33.46 -32.26
CA THR A 381 21.32 32.08 -32.75
C THR A 381 21.29 31.03 -31.64
N SER A 382 21.44 31.41 -30.38
CA SER A 382 21.36 30.51 -29.22
C SER A 382 19.99 30.53 -28.54
N ASN A 383 19.13 31.48 -28.88
CA ASN A 383 17.81 31.70 -28.28
C ASN A 383 16.76 32.07 -29.35
N CYS A 384 16.80 31.41 -30.50
CA CYS A 384 16.03 31.82 -31.66
C CYS A 384 14.52 31.51 -31.51
N GLY A 385 13.69 32.55 -31.39
CA GLY A 385 12.24 32.46 -31.19
C GLY A 385 11.83 32.11 -29.76
N ALA A 386 12.65 31.36 -29.03
CA ALA A 386 12.48 31.06 -27.61
C ALA A 386 13.83 30.75 -26.94
N CYS A 387 13.88 30.90 -25.62
CA CYS A 387 15.08 30.61 -24.83
C CYS A 387 15.56 29.17 -25.04
N GLY A 388 16.86 29.00 -25.28
CA GLY A 388 17.51 27.69 -25.48
C GLY A 388 17.26 27.03 -26.85
N ILE A 389 16.55 27.68 -27.77
CA ILE A 389 16.44 27.21 -29.15
C ILE A 389 17.69 27.64 -29.93
N VAL A 390 18.59 26.69 -30.11
CA VAL A 390 19.84 26.90 -30.86
C VAL A 390 19.60 26.65 -32.35
N ALA A 391 19.96 27.61 -33.19
CA ALA A 391 20.00 27.44 -34.64
C ALA A 391 21.06 26.37 -35.00
N PRO A 392 20.69 25.28 -35.70
CA PRO A 392 21.63 24.25 -36.16
C PRO A 392 22.84 24.80 -36.94
N SER A 393 23.92 24.03 -37.02
CA SER A 393 25.10 24.38 -37.84
C SER A 393 24.72 24.68 -39.29
N LYS A 394 25.13 25.85 -39.80
CA LYS A 394 24.78 26.45 -41.12
C LYS A 394 23.39 27.10 -41.23
N SER A 395 22.68 27.27 -40.11
CA SER A 395 21.46 28.07 -40.04
C SER A 395 21.67 29.34 -39.19
N THR A 396 20.81 30.33 -39.39
CA THR A 396 20.78 31.56 -38.57
C THR A 396 19.37 31.80 -38.02
N CYS A 397 19.21 32.79 -37.14
CA CYS A 397 17.90 33.18 -36.63
C CYS A 397 17.30 34.28 -37.50
N CYS A 398 16.21 33.96 -38.21
CA CYS A 398 15.51 34.90 -39.07
C CYS A 398 14.14 35.22 -38.47
N ASN A 399 14.01 36.43 -37.90
CA ASN A 399 12.79 36.91 -37.25
C ASN A 399 12.23 35.92 -36.22
N GLY A 400 13.11 35.32 -35.43
CA GLY A 400 12.73 34.33 -34.41
C GLY A 400 12.46 32.93 -34.93
N THR A 401 12.84 32.62 -36.17
CA THR A 401 12.76 31.27 -36.73
C THR A 401 14.15 30.79 -37.12
N PRO A 402 14.60 29.61 -36.64
CA PRO A 402 15.81 28.99 -37.15
C PRO A 402 15.64 28.67 -38.64
N SER A 403 16.45 29.30 -39.49
CA SER A 403 16.37 29.17 -40.94
C SER A 403 17.70 28.70 -41.50
N ASP A 404 17.66 27.58 -42.21
CA ASP A 404 18.83 27.04 -42.92
C ASP A 404 19.10 27.86 -44.17
N THR A 405 20.09 28.75 -44.11
CA THR A 405 20.45 29.61 -45.24
C THR A 405 21.05 28.84 -46.42
N ALA A 406 21.34 27.54 -46.26
CA ALA A 406 21.85 26.69 -47.34
C ALA A 406 20.74 26.10 -48.22
N SER A 407 19.53 25.91 -47.69
CA SER A 407 18.45 25.18 -48.37
C SER A 407 17.09 25.87 -48.31
N ASP A 408 16.87 26.78 -47.36
CA ASP A 408 15.63 27.53 -47.22
C ASP A 408 15.50 28.54 -48.36
N VAL A 409 14.64 28.22 -49.32
CA VAL A 409 14.30 29.05 -50.47
C VAL A 409 13.74 30.43 -50.09
N SER A 410 13.33 30.65 -48.84
CA SER A 410 12.86 31.95 -48.34
C SER A 410 13.95 32.79 -47.68
N ASN A 411 15.09 32.18 -47.34
CA ASN A 411 16.19 32.80 -46.59
C ASN A 411 17.56 32.43 -47.17
N CYS A 412 17.65 32.21 -48.49
CA CYS A 412 18.83 31.66 -49.14
C CYS A 412 20.04 32.59 -48.97
N GLY A 413 21.07 32.13 -48.28
CA GLY A 413 22.29 32.88 -47.92
C GLY A 413 22.16 33.99 -46.88
N ARG A 414 20.98 34.61 -46.73
CA ARG A 414 20.68 35.58 -45.67
C ARG A 414 19.17 35.65 -45.41
N CYS A 415 18.79 36.08 -44.21
CA CYS A 415 17.38 36.27 -43.84
C CYS A 415 16.64 37.17 -44.84
N GLY A 416 15.45 36.73 -45.25
CA GLY A 416 14.56 37.45 -46.16
C GLY A 416 14.96 37.40 -47.65
N ASN A 417 16.01 36.65 -48.02
CA ASN A 417 16.40 36.47 -49.41
C ASN A 417 15.61 35.32 -50.06
N GLN A 418 14.46 35.65 -50.66
CA GLN A 418 13.55 34.69 -51.27
C GLN A 418 13.92 34.36 -52.72
N CYS A 419 14.00 33.07 -53.06
CA CYS A 419 14.07 32.58 -54.43
C CYS A 419 12.66 32.66 -55.07
N ILE A 420 12.41 33.69 -55.89
CA ILE A 420 11.09 33.93 -56.49
C ILE A 420 10.97 33.21 -57.84
N GLY A 421 10.02 32.26 -57.95
CA GLY A 421 9.41 31.85 -59.21
C GLY A 421 9.78 30.45 -59.75
N ARG A 422 8.77 29.57 -59.76
CA ARG A 422 8.63 28.22 -60.37
C ARG A 422 8.88 27.04 -59.44
N THR A 423 8.08 25.99 -59.65
CA THR A 423 8.33 24.64 -59.16
C THR A 423 9.75 24.19 -59.57
N GLY A 424 10.62 23.93 -58.60
CA GLY A 424 12.00 23.45 -58.81
C GLY A 424 13.13 24.48 -58.59
N SER A 425 12.90 25.60 -57.89
CA SER A 425 13.98 26.50 -57.47
C SER A 425 14.65 26.00 -56.19
N ASP A 426 15.95 25.66 -56.26
CA ASP A 426 16.75 25.19 -55.11
C ASP A 426 17.78 26.25 -54.68
N CYS A 427 17.95 26.41 -53.36
CA CYS A 427 19.06 27.18 -52.78
C CYS A 427 20.33 26.31 -52.83
N VAL A 428 21.38 26.81 -53.48
CA VAL A 428 22.65 26.08 -53.67
C VAL A 428 23.81 26.93 -53.16
N GLY A 429 24.62 26.35 -52.28
CA GLY A 429 25.92 26.90 -51.87
C GLY A 429 25.87 28.22 -51.08
N ASP A 430 24.87 28.39 -50.21
CA ASP A 430 24.74 29.51 -49.27
C ASP A 430 24.55 30.90 -49.92
N ILE A 431 24.32 31.02 -51.23
CA ILE A 431 24.12 32.35 -51.88
C ILE A 431 23.33 32.34 -53.20
N GLN A 432 23.06 31.19 -53.84
CA GLN A 432 22.52 31.15 -55.20
C GLN A 432 21.16 30.44 -55.29
N CYS A 433 20.20 31.09 -55.96
CA CYS A 433 19.00 30.45 -56.47
C CYS A 433 19.30 29.95 -57.89
N MET A 434 19.37 28.62 -58.11
CA MET A 434 19.65 28.04 -59.44
C MET A 434 18.45 27.27 -59.99
N SER A 435 18.30 27.25 -61.32
CA SER A 435 17.51 26.25 -62.05
C SER A 435 18.45 25.32 -62.84
N CYS A 436 18.28 24.01 -62.69
CA CYS A 436 19.10 22.88 -63.17
C CYS A 436 19.96 23.10 -64.44
N ALA A 437 21.29 23.03 -64.30
CA ALA A 437 22.22 22.97 -65.43
C ALA A 437 22.77 21.54 -65.62
N GLY A 438 22.57 20.94 -66.81
CA GLY A 438 23.36 19.79 -67.27
C GLY A 438 22.64 18.45 -67.57
N GLU A 439 21.33 18.32 -67.41
CA GLU A 439 20.61 17.07 -67.74
C GLU A 439 19.93 17.10 -69.13
N ALA A 440 19.93 15.95 -69.82
CA ALA A 440 19.29 15.76 -71.11
C ALA A 440 17.77 16.03 -70.99
N GLY A 441 17.29 17.10 -71.66
CA GLY A 441 15.90 17.55 -71.60
C GLY A 441 15.69 18.98 -71.07
N CYS A 442 16.76 19.67 -70.64
CA CYS A 442 16.69 21.07 -70.21
C CYS A 442 16.86 22.04 -71.40
N SER A 443 16.06 23.12 -71.42
CA SER A 443 16.15 24.22 -72.38
C SER A 443 16.28 25.56 -71.66
N LEU A 444 17.21 26.41 -72.12
CA LEU A 444 17.29 27.81 -71.71
C LEU A 444 16.43 28.63 -72.67
N TYR A 445 15.30 29.14 -72.18
CA TYR A 445 14.41 30.02 -72.95
C TYR A 445 14.66 31.47 -72.56
N ILE A 446 15.21 32.26 -73.48
CA ILE A 446 15.39 33.70 -73.28
C ILE A 446 14.24 34.42 -73.96
N PRO A 447 13.38 35.15 -73.23
CA PRO A 447 12.24 35.87 -73.80
C PRO A 447 12.68 37.09 -74.62
N ALA A 448 11.88 37.45 -75.64
CA ALA A 448 12.09 38.66 -76.43
C ALA A 448 12.10 39.93 -75.55
N HIS A 449 12.88 40.94 -75.95
CA HIS A 449 13.00 42.24 -75.29
C HIS A 449 13.69 42.25 -73.93
N TYR A 450 14.78 41.52 -73.79
CA TYR A 450 15.77 41.81 -72.75
C TYR A 450 16.80 42.79 -73.31
N ARG A 451 16.66 44.09 -73.01
CA ARG A 451 17.64 45.13 -73.41
C ARG A 451 18.95 45.08 -72.59
N PHE A 452 19.16 44.00 -71.85
CA PHE A 452 20.30 43.75 -70.98
C PHE A 452 20.75 42.30 -71.21
N TYR A 453 22.02 42.01 -71.00
CA TYR A 453 22.52 40.63 -71.10
C TYR A 453 22.06 39.85 -69.88
N ASP A 454 21.46 38.67 -70.10
CA ASP A 454 20.99 37.82 -69.02
C ASP A 454 22.17 37.00 -68.47
N TRP A 455 22.68 37.43 -67.31
CA TRP A 455 23.75 36.75 -66.58
C TRP A 455 23.20 35.77 -65.52
N SER A 456 21.88 35.55 -65.46
CA SER A 456 21.29 34.59 -64.52
C SER A 456 21.73 33.14 -64.79
N THR A 457 22.14 32.86 -66.04
CA THR A 457 22.72 31.59 -66.47
C THR A 457 23.95 31.90 -67.33
N PHE A 458 25.16 31.61 -66.84
CA PHE A 458 26.41 31.77 -67.59
C PHE A 458 27.19 30.45 -67.59
N TYR A 459 28.01 30.26 -68.60
CA TYR A 459 28.90 29.10 -68.70
C TYR A 459 30.35 29.55 -68.56
N GLU A 460 31.13 28.83 -67.76
CA GLU A 460 32.55 29.09 -67.56
C GLU A 460 33.36 28.12 -68.42
N LEU A 461 34.26 28.64 -69.25
CA LEU A 461 35.23 27.83 -69.97
C LEU A 461 36.23 27.20 -68.99
N PRO A 462 36.79 26.01 -69.31
CA PRO A 462 37.88 25.41 -68.56
C PRO A 462 39.00 26.42 -68.32
N ALA A 463 39.64 26.34 -67.15
CA ALA A 463 40.72 27.25 -66.77
C ALA A 463 41.76 27.35 -67.90
N ASP A 464 42.21 28.57 -68.16
CA ASP A 464 43.13 29.00 -69.24
C ASP A 464 42.50 29.52 -70.55
N SER A 465 41.17 29.69 -70.62
CA SER A 465 40.48 30.34 -71.76
C SER A 465 40.74 29.70 -73.13
N LEU A 466 41.11 28.41 -73.12
CA LEU A 466 41.32 27.56 -74.30
C LEU A 466 40.16 26.57 -74.40
N GLY A 467 39.07 26.99 -75.02
CA GLY A 467 37.87 26.16 -75.06
C GLY A 467 36.85 26.61 -76.08
N TYR A 468 35.82 25.80 -76.23
CA TYR A 468 34.64 26.14 -77.00
C TYR A 468 33.37 25.71 -76.28
N ILE A 469 32.32 26.48 -76.49
CA ILE A 469 30.97 26.05 -76.17
C ILE A 469 30.32 25.51 -77.44
N GLN A 470 29.62 24.40 -77.33
CA GLN A 470 28.76 23.85 -78.36
C GLN A 470 27.34 23.82 -77.83
N PHE A 471 26.39 24.22 -78.68
CA PHE A 471 24.99 24.33 -78.32
C PHE A 471 24.10 24.23 -79.56
N THR A 472 22.83 23.92 -79.34
CA THR A 472 21.79 24.03 -80.35
C THR A 472 20.93 25.24 -80.03
N ALA A 473 20.74 26.14 -80.99
CA ALA A 473 19.86 27.30 -80.88
C ALA A 473 18.65 27.16 -81.81
N ILE A 474 17.47 27.36 -81.26
CA ILE A 474 16.23 27.55 -82.02
C ILE A 474 15.93 29.04 -81.98
N ALA A 475 16.17 29.71 -83.10
CA ALA A 475 15.98 31.14 -83.26
C ALA A 475 15.22 31.43 -84.56
N TYR A 476 14.52 32.55 -84.57
CA TYR A 476 13.77 33.01 -85.75
C TYR A 476 14.60 33.91 -86.67
N ILE A 477 15.51 34.71 -86.11
CA ILE A 477 16.24 35.76 -86.84
C ILE A 477 17.74 35.69 -86.54
N ASP A 478 18.09 35.82 -85.27
CA ASP A 478 19.48 35.91 -84.79
C ASP A 478 19.66 35.13 -83.48
N VAL A 479 20.91 34.80 -83.21
CA VAL A 479 21.38 34.27 -81.94
C VAL A 479 22.41 35.26 -81.39
N HIS A 480 22.27 35.65 -80.12
CA HIS A 480 23.13 36.62 -79.46
C HIS A 480 23.83 35.99 -78.26
N LEU A 481 25.16 36.12 -78.24
CA LEU A 481 26.01 35.68 -77.14
C LEU A 481 26.95 36.81 -76.71
N VAL A 482 27.41 36.74 -75.47
CA VAL A 482 28.49 37.57 -74.97
C VAL A 482 29.58 36.75 -74.34
N LEU A 483 30.82 37.19 -74.51
CA LEU A 483 31.98 36.64 -73.84
C LEU A 483 32.53 37.72 -72.90
N SER A 484 32.69 37.41 -71.61
CA SER A 484 33.21 38.35 -70.62
C SER A 484 34.31 37.75 -69.73
N PRO A 485 35.24 38.59 -69.25
CA PRO A 485 36.11 38.28 -68.12
C PRO A 485 35.41 38.06 -66.78
N GLU A 486 34.18 38.54 -66.58
CA GLU A 486 33.47 38.45 -65.29
C GLU A 486 32.04 37.93 -65.44
N LYS A 487 31.45 37.46 -64.34
CA LYS A 487 30.08 36.89 -64.27
C LYS A 487 29.00 37.99 -64.26
N ALA A 488 29.22 39.08 -64.98
CA ALA A 488 28.37 40.26 -65.01
C ALA A 488 28.63 41.07 -66.29
N PHE A 489 27.65 41.91 -66.65
CA PHE A 489 27.84 42.86 -67.74
C PHE A 489 28.90 43.88 -67.35
N THR A 490 30.13 43.61 -67.75
CA THR A 490 31.30 44.44 -67.51
C THR A 490 31.96 44.71 -68.85
N THR A 491 32.47 45.92 -69.01
CA THR A 491 33.19 46.30 -70.21
C THR A 491 34.68 46.32 -69.87
N PRO A 492 35.55 45.59 -70.61
CA PRO A 492 35.29 45.08 -71.96
C PRO A 492 34.70 43.66 -72.07
N LEU A 493 33.98 43.41 -73.17
CA LEU A 493 33.42 42.10 -73.54
C LEU A 493 33.37 41.92 -75.07
N TYR A 494 33.20 40.69 -75.54
CA TYR A 494 32.88 40.41 -76.94
C TYR A 494 31.38 40.14 -77.09
N GLU A 495 30.72 40.85 -78.01
CA GLU A 495 29.37 40.54 -78.46
C GLU A 495 29.43 39.75 -79.77
N ILE A 496 28.67 38.66 -79.84
CA ILE A 496 28.61 37.78 -81.00
C ILE A 496 27.16 37.68 -81.44
N ILE A 497 26.92 37.97 -82.71
CA ILE A 497 25.61 37.84 -83.33
C ILE A 497 25.74 36.92 -84.55
N VAL A 498 25.00 35.82 -84.54
CA VAL A 498 24.94 34.86 -85.64
C VAL A 498 23.56 34.95 -86.27
N GLY A 499 23.51 35.30 -87.56
CA GLY A 499 22.27 35.75 -88.19
C GLY A 499 21.94 37.20 -87.83
N GLY A 500 20.74 37.66 -88.20
CA GLY A 500 20.34 39.05 -88.04
C GLY A 500 19.75 39.62 -89.32
N GLY A 501 18.62 40.32 -89.17
CA GLY A 501 17.88 40.94 -90.26
C GLY A 501 16.52 41.41 -89.74
N ALA A 502 16.29 42.72 -89.70
CA ALA A 502 14.92 43.22 -89.62
C ALA A 502 14.17 42.79 -90.90
N PRO A 503 12.83 42.67 -90.90
CA PRO A 503 12.07 42.15 -92.05
C PRO A 503 12.30 42.86 -93.39
N TRP A 504 12.91 44.04 -93.35
CA TRP A 504 13.18 44.95 -94.46
C TRP A 504 14.65 45.01 -94.92
N ASP A 505 15.58 44.28 -94.30
CA ASP A 505 16.99 44.26 -94.71
C ASP A 505 17.58 42.84 -94.59
N MET A 506 17.61 42.12 -95.70
CA MET A 506 18.05 40.72 -95.77
C MET A 506 19.57 40.56 -95.95
N ASN A 507 20.33 41.66 -95.88
CA ASN A 507 21.78 41.71 -96.01
C ASN A 507 22.50 42.06 -94.70
N ARG A 508 21.83 41.99 -93.54
CA ARG A 508 22.53 42.20 -92.26
C ARG A 508 23.60 41.13 -92.03
N GLU A 509 24.74 41.60 -91.57
CA GLU A 509 25.99 40.86 -91.39
C GLU A 509 26.00 40.22 -90.01
N SER A 510 26.33 38.92 -89.92
CA SER A 510 26.71 38.36 -88.62
C SER A 510 27.97 39.09 -88.15
N GLN A 511 28.12 39.29 -86.85
CA GLN A 511 29.21 40.12 -86.33
C GLN A 511 29.86 39.52 -85.08
N ILE A 512 31.15 39.82 -84.93
CA ILE A 512 31.90 39.67 -83.69
C ILE A 512 32.45 41.05 -83.35
N VAL A 513 32.08 41.58 -82.19
CA VAL A 513 32.38 42.95 -81.77
C VAL A 513 33.06 42.94 -80.42
N HIS A 514 34.26 43.51 -80.33
CA HIS A 514 34.90 43.84 -79.06
C HIS A 514 34.41 45.22 -78.59
N ILE A 515 33.79 45.26 -77.40
CA ILE A 515 33.14 46.45 -76.84
C ILE A 515 33.94 46.92 -75.61
N TYR A 516 34.31 48.20 -75.58
CA TYR A 516 34.86 48.90 -74.41
C TYR A 516 33.90 50.03 -73.98
N GLY A 517 33.46 50.03 -72.72
CA GLY A 517 32.34 50.86 -72.28
C GLY A 517 31.06 50.58 -73.09
N ASP A 518 30.34 51.64 -73.46
CA ASP A 518 29.11 51.53 -74.25
C ASP A 518 29.34 51.72 -75.77
N GLN A 519 30.59 51.57 -76.26
CA GLN A 519 30.94 51.79 -77.67
C GLN A 519 31.68 50.56 -78.26
N PRO A 520 31.33 50.13 -79.49
CA PRO A 520 32.10 49.13 -80.20
C PRO A 520 33.49 49.69 -80.51
N ASP A 521 34.54 49.02 -80.03
CA ASP A 521 35.93 49.42 -80.25
C ASP A 521 36.50 48.78 -81.52
N LYS A 522 36.21 47.48 -81.72
CA LYS A 522 36.56 46.74 -82.94
C LYS A 522 35.45 45.79 -83.36
N ALA A 523 35.16 45.69 -84.65
CA ALA A 523 34.11 44.80 -85.17
C ALA A 523 34.51 44.22 -86.53
N ASP A 524 34.29 42.91 -86.72
CA ASP A 524 34.27 42.29 -88.05
C ASP A 524 32.84 41.89 -88.40
N TYR A 525 32.44 42.24 -89.62
CA TYR A 525 31.14 41.96 -90.19
C TYR A 525 31.25 40.92 -91.31
N TYR A 526 30.38 39.91 -91.26
CA TYR A 526 30.41 38.77 -92.17
C TYR A 526 29.12 38.69 -92.98
N LEU A 527 29.24 38.86 -94.30
CA LEU A 527 28.14 38.74 -95.25
C LEU A 527 27.84 37.27 -95.58
N GLY A 528 26.55 36.92 -95.67
CA GLY A 528 26.10 35.61 -96.14
C GLY A 528 26.13 34.48 -95.11
N THR A 529 26.54 34.75 -93.88
CA THR A 529 26.51 33.81 -92.74
C THR A 529 25.11 33.78 -92.12
N LYS A 530 24.26 32.85 -92.56
CA LYS A 530 22.85 32.77 -92.15
C LYS A 530 22.60 31.59 -91.21
N LEU A 531 21.64 31.75 -90.29
CA LEU A 531 21.00 30.62 -89.60
C LEU A 531 20.14 29.84 -90.60
N ASP A 532 19.94 28.56 -90.31
CA ASP A 532 18.97 27.75 -91.04
C ASP A 532 17.56 28.30 -90.74
N ASN A 533 16.72 28.42 -91.78
CA ASN A 533 15.43 29.15 -91.85
C ASN A 533 14.55 29.11 -90.56
N PRO A 534 13.63 30.07 -90.35
CA PRO A 534 13.12 30.43 -89.03
C PRO A 534 12.54 29.27 -88.21
N GLY A 535 12.96 29.15 -86.95
CA GLY A 535 12.46 28.14 -86.00
C GLY A 535 13.13 26.77 -86.12
N ASN A 536 14.12 26.60 -87.01
CA ASN A 536 14.93 25.39 -87.08
C ASN A 536 16.02 25.38 -86.01
N GLN A 537 16.46 24.16 -85.65
CA GLN A 537 17.61 23.93 -84.79
C GLN A 537 18.90 24.25 -85.55
N ASN A 538 19.70 25.14 -84.98
CA ASN A 538 21.02 25.50 -85.47
C ASN A 538 22.06 24.95 -84.49
N GLU A 539 22.83 23.95 -84.91
CA GLU A 539 23.97 23.48 -84.12
C GLU A 539 25.17 24.39 -84.35
N LEU A 540 25.56 25.11 -83.29
CA LEU A 540 26.55 26.16 -83.31
C LEU A 540 27.64 25.90 -82.27
N TRP A 541 28.83 26.43 -82.54
CA TRP A 541 29.89 26.51 -81.56
C TRP A 541 30.57 27.88 -81.60
N VAL A 542 31.03 28.32 -80.42
CA VAL A 542 31.88 29.50 -80.26
C VAL A 542 33.16 29.05 -79.57
N SER A 543 34.31 29.28 -80.20
CA SER A 543 35.61 28.91 -79.66
C SER A 543 36.48 30.11 -79.41
N ILE A 544 37.20 30.06 -78.30
CA ILE A 544 38.15 31.08 -77.84
C ILE A 544 39.52 30.40 -77.83
N ASP A 545 40.44 30.91 -78.65
CA ASP A 545 41.83 30.46 -78.69
C ASP A 545 42.75 31.61 -78.33
N ARG A 546 43.21 31.60 -77.07
CA ARG A 546 44.16 32.59 -76.55
C ARG A 546 45.51 32.54 -77.26
N SER A 547 45.96 31.37 -77.72
CA SER A 547 47.28 31.23 -78.35
C SER A 547 47.36 31.97 -79.69
N SER A 548 46.27 31.91 -80.47
CA SER A 548 46.12 32.61 -81.74
C SER A 548 45.39 33.96 -81.61
N ARG A 549 44.94 34.33 -80.40
CA ARG A 549 44.14 35.52 -80.10
C ARG A 549 42.91 35.62 -81.00
N THR A 550 42.21 34.51 -81.16
CA THR A 550 41.04 34.43 -82.06
C THR A 550 39.76 34.02 -81.35
N VAL A 551 38.66 34.65 -81.75
CA VAL A 551 37.30 34.23 -81.45
C VAL A 551 36.69 33.72 -82.76
N GLN A 552 36.25 32.48 -82.77
CA GLN A 552 35.66 31.86 -83.95
C GLN A 552 34.26 31.35 -83.66
N VAL A 553 33.42 31.41 -84.67
CA VAL A 553 32.06 30.86 -84.64
C VAL A 553 31.89 29.92 -85.81
N GLY A 554 31.27 28.77 -85.58
CA GLY A 554 30.99 27.80 -86.61
C GLY A 554 29.68 27.06 -86.44
N LYS A 555 29.35 26.27 -87.47
CA LYS A 555 28.21 25.37 -87.52
C LYS A 555 28.65 23.91 -87.43
N GLY A 556 27.73 23.04 -87.00
CA GLY A 556 27.95 21.61 -86.82
C GLY A 556 28.68 21.30 -85.51
N VAL A 557 29.28 20.11 -85.42
CA VAL A 557 30.01 19.65 -84.22
C VAL A 557 31.49 19.98 -84.36
N LYS A 558 32.04 20.84 -83.48
CA LYS A 558 33.45 21.29 -83.54
C LYS A 558 34.39 20.07 -83.57
N GLY A 559 35.38 20.10 -84.46
CA GLY A 559 36.39 19.03 -84.56
C GLY A 559 35.96 17.80 -85.35
N THR A 560 34.75 17.79 -85.94
CA THR A 560 34.29 16.70 -86.81
C THR A 560 34.21 17.14 -88.28
N ALA A 561 33.95 16.21 -89.18
CA ALA A 561 33.76 16.49 -90.61
C ALA A 561 32.55 17.40 -90.91
N THR A 562 31.63 17.62 -89.96
CA THR A 562 30.49 18.55 -90.10
C THR A 562 30.82 19.97 -89.61
N SER A 563 31.97 20.16 -88.95
CA SER A 563 32.40 21.46 -88.43
C SER A 563 32.79 22.41 -89.57
N THR A 564 32.07 23.52 -89.69
CA THR A 564 32.45 24.60 -90.62
C THR A 564 32.57 25.92 -89.87
N THR A 565 33.75 26.54 -89.91
CA THR A 565 33.94 27.91 -89.37
C THR A 565 33.23 28.90 -90.28
N ILE A 566 32.34 29.71 -89.71
CA ILE A 566 31.58 30.73 -90.45
C ILE A 566 32.03 32.16 -90.12
N MET A 567 32.64 32.39 -88.96
CA MET A 567 33.25 33.67 -88.59
C MET A 567 34.56 33.43 -87.83
N SER A 568 35.55 34.30 -88.03
CA SER A 568 36.85 34.21 -87.36
C SER A 568 37.44 35.61 -87.19
N PHE A 569 37.46 36.08 -85.95
CA PHE A 569 37.94 37.41 -85.57
C PHE A 569 39.27 37.27 -84.83
N HIS A 570 40.33 37.89 -85.36
CA HIS A 570 41.62 37.99 -84.70
C HIS A 570 41.76 39.37 -84.05
N ASP A 571 41.97 39.40 -82.74
CA ASP A 571 42.06 40.64 -81.99
C ASP A 571 43.47 40.85 -81.39
N PRO A 572 44.21 41.86 -81.85
CA PRO A 572 45.49 42.22 -81.25
C PRO A 572 45.41 42.54 -79.74
N ASP A 573 44.28 43.08 -79.27
CA ASP A 573 44.02 43.51 -77.88
C ASP A 573 43.13 42.50 -77.13
N PHE A 574 43.36 41.22 -77.40
CA PHE A 574 42.62 40.09 -76.87
C PHE A 574 42.48 40.10 -75.34
N LEU A 575 41.27 39.85 -74.83
CA LEU A 575 41.02 39.73 -73.39
C LEU A 575 41.50 38.37 -72.87
N ASP A 576 42.68 38.37 -72.26
CA ASP A 576 43.38 37.16 -71.80
C ASP A 576 42.65 36.30 -70.75
N ASN A 577 41.65 36.87 -70.06
CA ASN A 577 40.87 36.24 -69.01
C ASN A 577 39.40 35.98 -69.41
N LEU A 578 39.12 36.00 -70.72
CA LEU A 578 37.81 35.73 -71.29
C LEU A 578 37.38 34.30 -70.96
N ARG A 579 36.43 34.15 -70.04
CA ARG A 579 36.06 32.83 -69.51
C ARG A 579 34.57 32.61 -69.34
N PHE A 580 33.77 33.66 -69.36
CA PHE A 580 32.33 33.54 -69.19
C PHE A 580 31.60 33.74 -70.50
N ILE A 581 30.58 32.92 -70.70
CA ILE A 581 29.69 32.97 -71.84
C ILE A 581 28.29 33.25 -71.30
N GLY A 582 27.74 34.39 -71.71
CA GLY A 582 26.36 34.77 -71.48
C GLY A 582 25.53 34.64 -72.75
N PHE A 583 24.24 34.43 -72.59
CA PHE A 583 23.29 34.34 -73.70
C PHE A 583 22.30 35.49 -73.62
N SER A 584 21.84 35.97 -74.77
CA SER A 584 20.90 37.08 -74.84
C SER A 584 19.88 36.90 -75.96
N SER A 585 18.83 37.71 -75.92
CA SER A 585 17.87 37.86 -77.01
C SER A 585 17.34 39.30 -77.03
N TRP A 586 17.32 39.91 -78.21
CA TRP A 586 16.90 41.31 -78.36
C TRP A 586 15.44 41.43 -78.82
N THR A 587 15.13 40.87 -79.99
CA THR A 587 13.83 41.11 -80.66
C THR A 587 12.91 39.89 -80.70
N GLN A 588 13.47 38.69 -80.64
CA GLN A 588 12.75 37.42 -80.69
C GLN A 588 13.31 36.49 -79.61
N PRO A 589 12.47 35.59 -79.05
CA PRO A 589 12.97 34.66 -78.07
C PRO A 589 13.90 33.64 -78.73
N VAL A 590 14.93 33.23 -78.00
CA VAL A 590 15.85 32.16 -78.43
C VAL A 590 15.80 31.04 -77.41
N THR A 591 15.68 29.81 -77.90
CA THR A 591 15.77 28.62 -77.06
C THR A 591 17.09 27.93 -77.31
N TYR A 592 17.90 27.77 -76.27
CA TYR A 592 19.17 27.06 -76.31
C TYR A 592 19.02 25.70 -75.66
N THR A 593 19.55 24.67 -76.30
CA THR A 593 19.59 23.28 -75.82
C THR A 593 20.97 22.69 -76.07
N SER A 594 21.26 21.54 -75.46
CA SER A 594 22.50 20.80 -75.70
C SER A 594 23.78 21.61 -75.44
N MET A 595 23.73 22.58 -74.53
CA MET A 595 24.85 23.47 -74.20
C MET A 595 25.89 22.71 -73.39
N ALA A 596 27.09 22.61 -73.94
CA ALA A 596 28.21 21.94 -73.30
C ALA A 596 29.52 22.65 -73.64
N VAL A 597 30.43 22.67 -72.67
CA VAL A 597 31.72 23.34 -72.78
C VAL A 597 32.83 22.30 -72.84
N TYR A 598 33.76 22.50 -73.77
CA TYR A 598 34.86 21.59 -74.03
C TYR A 598 36.20 22.35 -74.13
N PRO A 599 37.32 21.72 -73.77
CA PRO A 599 38.64 22.26 -74.12
C PRO A 599 38.82 22.28 -75.64
N LEU A 600 39.70 23.16 -76.14
CA LEU A 600 40.09 23.10 -77.55
C LEU A 600 40.73 21.73 -77.86
N PRO A 601 40.38 21.08 -78.98
CA PRO A 601 41.10 19.89 -79.41
C PRO A 601 42.58 20.23 -79.60
N GLU A 602 43.49 19.44 -79.03
CA GLU A 602 44.92 19.57 -79.34
C GLU A 602 45.12 19.44 -80.85
N SER A 603 45.80 20.41 -81.47
CA SER A 603 46.14 20.34 -82.89
C SER A 603 47.01 19.10 -83.14
N PHE A 604 46.56 18.21 -84.02
CA PHE A 604 47.44 17.20 -84.63
C PHE A 604 48.34 17.84 -85.70
#